data_AF-A0A160MCR8-F1
#
_entry.id   AF-A0A160MCR8-F1
#
_cell.length_a   1.000
_cell.length_b   1.000
_cell.length_c   1.000
_cell.angle_alpha   90.00
_cell.angle_beta   90.00
_cell.angle_gamma   90.00
#
_symmetry.space_group_name_H-M   'P 1'
#
loop_
_entity.id
_entity.type
_entity.pdbx_description
1 polymer ?
#
loop_
_entity_poly.entity_id
_entity_poly.type
_entity_poly.pdbx_seq_one_letter_code
_entity_poly.pdbx_strand_id
1 'polypeptide(L)'
;MELEEKRESSERLRLNKKIMWGITIISILLAMFYIDKQKVYKEEKPPMPTVLLGEQELHPILSTYTWNAGKIEKEIKDLTQLIEYQHAEFRENLNIEFPKNQQPIFIARGTYYNGEIKAEPYQTLYLGFTLLGNESRKEIYSIKAYWKDGKRAEYIIPVNIKEVSPEKNYLARNKGYHSLLIVGDTDKNVIDELYSEPLHFLFETSNSLGLKDVNDIYPELQVKEEPCYILFDHTKEVFRAASLEELLKYMKENTYSKKSTIEGKVTKLDRNLGVIQVDDKIFTAADMEEVKVGQKISLEVIQLNKDIPYYRAIENINVIKAPDTVFSAAKWLAKDAEKVSILAIGPSAFTEQFKSPNKEDFKLVENIEIQETLTLKNGEAITDAAVYVFNDKELVFQTDEFDQLLNYLFEFEMLMPARKERNGL
;
A
#
# COMPACT_ATOMS: atom_id res chain seq x y z
N MET A 1 -42.25 -34.15 -69.74
CA MET A 1 -41.91 -35.04 -68.60
C MET A 1 -40.40 -35.16 -68.35
N GLU A 2 -39.60 -35.94 -69.10
CA GLU A 2 -38.15 -36.11 -68.77
C GLU A 2 -37.29 -34.82 -68.79
N LEU A 3 -37.64 -33.85 -69.65
CA LEU A 3 -36.93 -32.57 -69.75
C LEU A 3 -37.32 -31.56 -68.65
N GLU A 4 -38.51 -31.69 -68.08
CA GLU A 4 -38.98 -30.85 -66.97
C GLU A 4 -38.42 -31.34 -65.64
N GLU A 5 -38.36 -32.65 -65.42
CA GLU A 5 -37.73 -33.25 -64.22
C GLU A 5 -36.22 -32.93 -64.13
N LYS A 6 -35.49 -32.93 -65.25
CA LYS A 6 -34.07 -32.55 -65.28
C LYS A 6 -33.86 -31.06 -64.96
N ARG A 7 -34.79 -30.20 -65.37
CA ARG A 7 -34.71 -28.75 -65.12
C ARG A 7 -34.99 -28.43 -63.66
N GLU A 8 -36.05 -29.01 -63.08
CA GLU A 8 -36.37 -28.90 -61.65
C GLU A 8 -35.24 -29.47 -60.77
N SER A 9 -34.65 -30.61 -61.15
CA SER A 9 -33.51 -31.21 -60.46
C SER A 9 -32.29 -30.28 -60.44
N SER A 10 -31.96 -29.65 -61.57
CA SER A 10 -30.82 -28.72 -61.66
C SER A 10 -31.03 -27.42 -60.87
N GLU A 11 -32.27 -26.93 -60.83
CA GLU A 11 -32.63 -25.72 -60.09
C GLU A 11 -32.64 -25.97 -58.58
N ARG A 12 -33.16 -27.13 -58.13
CA ARG A 12 -33.02 -27.58 -56.73
C ARG A 12 -31.57 -27.78 -56.33
N LEU A 13 -30.72 -28.32 -57.20
CA LEU A 13 -29.29 -28.51 -56.91
C LEU A 13 -28.55 -27.18 -56.79
N ARG A 14 -28.89 -26.18 -57.60
CA ARG A 14 -28.36 -24.81 -57.50
C ARG A 14 -28.86 -24.08 -56.26
N LEU A 15 -30.13 -24.26 -55.89
CA LEU A 15 -30.72 -23.70 -54.67
C LEU A 15 -30.08 -24.30 -53.41
N ASN A 16 -29.91 -25.63 -53.37
CA ASN A 16 -29.25 -26.33 -52.27
C ASN A 16 -27.77 -25.93 -52.14
N LYS A 17 -27.06 -25.68 -53.24
CA LYS A 17 -25.70 -25.13 -53.21
C LYS A 17 -25.69 -23.70 -52.63
N LYS A 18 -26.61 -22.82 -53.00
CA LYS A 18 -26.71 -21.46 -52.43
C LYS A 18 -27.04 -21.49 -50.93
N ILE A 19 -27.92 -22.38 -50.50
CA ILE A 19 -28.28 -22.56 -49.08
C ILE A 19 -27.07 -23.11 -48.29
N MET A 20 -26.37 -24.11 -48.81
CA MET A 20 -25.14 -24.65 -48.21
C MET A 20 -24.05 -23.58 -48.04
N TRP A 21 -23.83 -22.75 -49.07
CA TRP A 21 -22.90 -21.63 -48.99
C TRP A 21 -23.34 -20.59 -47.95
N GLY A 22 -24.63 -20.29 -47.86
CA GLY A 22 -25.19 -19.40 -46.84
C GLY A 22 -24.99 -19.93 -45.41
N ILE A 23 -25.27 -21.21 -45.16
CA ILE A 23 -25.07 -21.86 -43.85
C ILE A 23 -23.60 -21.86 -43.45
N THR A 24 -22.69 -22.09 -44.40
CA THR A 24 -21.24 -22.09 -44.16
C THR A 24 -20.76 -20.69 -43.75
N ILE A 25 -21.20 -19.64 -44.44
CA ILE A 25 -20.86 -18.25 -44.12
C ILE A 25 -21.40 -17.85 -42.73
N ILE A 26 -22.64 -18.22 -42.41
CA ILE A 26 -23.24 -17.92 -41.10
C ILE A 26 -22.48 -18.64 -39.97
N SER A 27 -22.05 -19.88 -40.21
CA SER A 27 -21.29 -20.67 -39.23
C SER A 27 -19.90 -20.08 -38.99
N ILE A 28 -19.23 -19.57 -40.03
CA ILE A 28 -17.95 -18.86 -39.91
C ILE A 28 -18.14 -17.54 -39.14
N LEU A 29 -19.20 -16.77 -39.42
CA LEU A 29 -19.49 -15.53 -38.69
C LEU A 29 -19.82 -15.79 -37.21
N LEU A 30 -20.57 -16.85 -36.90
CA LEU A 30 -20.83 -17.27 -35.52
C LEU A 30 -19.55 -17.72 -34.80
N ALA A 31 -18.66 -18.44 -35.49
CA ALA A 31 -17.37 -18.83 -34.94
C ALA A 31 -16.46 -17.61 -34.70
N MET A 32 -16.41 -16.67 -35.64
CA MET A 32 -15.70 -15.41 -35.46
C MET A 32 -16.28 -14.60 -34.30
N PHE A 33 -17.61 -14.45 -34.23
CA PHE A 33 -18.28 -13.78 -33.10
C PHE A 33 -18.02 -14.47 -31.77
N TYR A 34 -17.97 -15.80 -31.74
CA TYR A 34 -17.63 -16.57 -30.55
C TYR A 34 -16.17 -16.37 -30.13
N ILE A 35 -15.23 -16.37 -31.07
CA ILE A 35 -13.82 -16.11 -30.83
C ILE A 35 -13.60 -14.66 -30.38
N ASP A 36 -14.27 -13.70 -31.01
CA ASP A 36 -14.23 -12.28 -30.62
C ASP A 36 -14.76 -12.11 -29.20
N LYS A 37 -15.89 -12.76 -28.87
CA LYS A 37 -16.43 -12.77 -27.51
C LYS A 37 -15.48 -13.43 -26.50
N GLN A 38 -14.80 -14.53 -26.84
CA GLN A 38 -13.80 -15.13 -25.96
C GLN A 38 -12.54 -14.27 -25.79
N LYS A 39 -12.11 -13.58 -26.84
CA LYS A 39 -10.96 -12.68 -26.80
C LYS A 39 -11.27 -11.45 -25.97
N VAL A 40 -12.45 -10.87 -26.15
CA VAL A 40 -13.03 -9.82 -25.31
C VAL A 40 -13.15 -10.31 -23.85
N TYR A 41 -13.59 -11.55 -23.60
CA TYR A 41 -13.67 -12.12 -22.24
C TYR A 41 -12.31 -12.27 -21.53
N LYS A 42 -11.22 -12.54 -22.27
CA LYS A 42 -9.85 -12.52 -21.72
C LYS A 42 -9.30 -11.10 -21.53
N GLU A 43 -9.89 -10.10 -22.16
CA GLU A 43 -9.61 -8.67 -21.97
C GLU A 43 -10.59 -8.02 -20.94
N GLU A 44 -11.66 -8.70 -20.55
CA GLU A 44 -12.74 -8.24 -19.65
C GLU A 44 -12.40 -8.31 -18.15
N LYS A 45 -11.40 -9.11 -17.75
CA LYS A 45 -11.05 -9.27 -16.33
C LYS A 45 -9.74 -8.57 -15.95
N PRO A 46 -9.65 -8.01 -14.73
CA PRO A 46 -8.41 -7.50 -14.19
C PRO A 46 -7.28 -8.56 -14.17
N PRO A 47 -6.02 -8.13 -14.28
CA PRO A 47 -4.88 -9.04 -14.27
C PRO A 47 -4.69 -9.66 -12.88
N MET A 48 -4.61 -10.99 -12.78
CA MET A 48 -4.35 -11.66 -11.50
C MET A 48 -2.89 -11.46 -11.06
N PRO A 49 -2.62 -11.01 -9.83
CA PRO A 49 -1.27 -10.95 -9.30
C PRO A 49 -0.77 -12.34 -8.88
N THR A 50 0.54 -12.53 -8.92
CA THR A 50 1.22 -13.57 -8.15
C THR A 50 1.46 -13.03 -6.74
N VAL A 51 1.11 -13.81 -5.72
CA VAL A 51 1.30 -13.41 -4.32
C VAL A 51 2.14 -14.44 -3.61
N LEU A 52 3.22 -14.01 -2.96
CA LEU A 52 4.10 -14.87 -2.18
C LEU A 52 4.07 -14.43 -0.71
N LEU A 53 3.88 -15.38 0.21
CA LEU A 53 4.08 -15.18 1.64
C LEU A 53 5.37 -15.91 2.05
N GLY A 54 6.45 -15.15 2.17
CA GLY A 54 7.80 -15.72 2.18
C GLY A 54 8.12 -16.38 0.84
N GLU A 55 8.35 -17.69 0.86
CA GLU A 55 8.59 -18.50 -0.35
C GLU A 55 7.32 -19.21 -0.86
N GLN A 56 6.23 -19.17 -0.10
CA GLN A 56 5.01 -19.88 -0.44
C GLN A 56 4.13 -19.03 -1.37
N GLU A 57 3.76 -19.58 -2.52
CA GLU A 57 2.75 -18.97 -3.39
C GLU A 57 1.35 -19.11 -2.80
N LEU A 58 0.63 -17.99 -2.76
CA LEU A 58 -0.78 -17.90 -2.39
C LEU A 58 -1.58 -17.52 -3.64
N HIS A 59 -2.74 -18.14 -3.79
CA HIS A 59 -3.66 -17.90 -4.89
C HIS A 59 -4.69 -16.84 -4.49
N PRO A 60 -4.57 -15.60 -5.00
CA PRO A 60 -5.57 -14.57 -4.75
C PRO A 60 -6.89 -14.88 -5.46
N ILE A 61 -8.00 -14.49 -4.83
CA ILE A 61 -9.34 -14.58 -5.41
C ILE A 61 -9.79 -13.18 -5.78
N LEU A 62 -10.17 -12.96 -7.04
CA LEU A 62 -10.76 -11.71 -7.48
C LEU A 62 -12.13 -11.52 -6.80
N SER A 63 -12.28 -10.46 -6.02
CA SER A 63 -13.47 -10.15 -5.21
C SER A 63 -14.41 -9.21 -5.95
N THR A 64 -14.01 -7.94 -6.08
CA THR A 64 -14.77 -6.89 -6.75
C THR A 64 -13.88 -6.15 -7.73
N TYR A 65 -14.45 -5.69 -8.84
CA TYR A 65 -13.70 -4.88 -9.78
C TYR A 65 -14.59 -3.95 -10.60
N THR A 66 -13.97 -2.91 -11.13
CA THR A 66 -14.53 -2.04 -12.15
C THR A 66 -13.59 -2.08 -13.35
N TRP A 67 -14.08 -2.58 -14.49
CA TRP A 67 -13.24 -2.83 -15.65
C TRP A 67 -14.00 -2.57 -16.94
N ASN A 68 -13.37 -1.90 -17.92
CA ASN A 68 -13.77 -1.59 -19.31
C ASN A 68 -15.18 -1.01 -19.59
N ALA A 69 -16.18 -1.22 -18.74
CA ALA A 69 -17.57 -0.78 -18.86
C ALA A 69 -18.07 -0.01 -17.62
N GLY A 70 -17.20 0.28 -16.65
CA GLY A 70 -17.51 1.10 -15.47
C GLY A 70 -18.52 0.48 -14.48
N LYS A 71 -18.99 -0.75 -14.71
CA LYS A 71 -19.84 -1.47 -13.76
C LYS A 71 -18.97 -2.14 -12.71
N ILE A 72 -19.40 -2.03 -11.45
CA ILE A 72 -18.83 -2.83 -10.37
C ILE A 72 -19.35 -4.25 -10.53
N GLU A 73 -18.44 -5.17 -10.82
CA GLU A 73 -18.70 -6.60 -10.84
C GLU A 73 -18.24 -7.20 -9.52
N LYS A 74 -19.09 -8.04 -8.93
CA LYS A 74 -18.84 -8.75 -7.67
C LYS A 74 -18.81 -10.24 -7.97
N GLU A 75 -17.61 -10.81 -8.03
CA GLU A 75 -17.39 -12.24 -8.26
C GLU A 75 -17.74 -13.06 -7.02
N ILE A 76 -17.46 -12.51 -5.83
CA ILE A 76 -17.78 -13.14 -4.55
C ILE A 76 -18.98 -12.43 -3.93
N LYS A 77 -20.19 -13.01 -4.02
CA LYS A 77 -21.41 -12.40 -3.49
C LYS A 77 -21.44 -12.30 -1.96
N ASP A 78 -20.85 -13.28 -1.29
CA ASP A 78 -20.84 -13.43 0.16
C ASP A 78 -19.54 -14.11 0.62
N LEU A 79 -18.75 -13.42 1.44
CA LEU A 79 -17.49 -13.94 1.98
C LEU A 79 -17.69 -15.01 3.06
N THR A 80 -18.93 -15.16 3.57
CA THR A 80 -19.28 -16.19 4.56
C THR A 80 -19.57 -17.56 3.92
N GLN A 81 -19.69 -17.63 2.60
CA GLN A 81 -19.84 -18.90 1.87
C GLN A 81 -18.46 -19.52 1.61
N LEU A 82 -18.23 -20.71 2.20
CA LEU A 82 -17.10 -21.65 2.02
C LEU A 82 -15.92 -21.12 1.17
N ILE A 83 -15.26 -20.10 1.70
CA ILE A 83 -13.97 -19.68 1.20
C ILE A 83 -12.97 -20.73 1.69
N GLU A 84 -12.32 -21.42 0.75
CA GLU A 84 -11.25 -22.37 1.09
C GLU A 84 -10.03 -21.57 1.55
N TYR A 85 -9.69 -21.73 2.82
CA TYR A 85 -8.52 -21.08 3.40
C TYR A 85 -7.26 -21.82 2.97
N GLN A 86 -6.32 -21.06 2.42
CA GLN A 86 -5.01 -21.58 2.09
C GLN A 86 -4.18 -21.70 3.36
N HIS A 87 -3.59 -22.86 3.59
CA HIS A 87 -2.69 -23.03 4.73
C HIS A 87 -1.37 -22.33 4.43
N ALA A 88 -0.94 -21.45 5.32
CA ALA A 88 0.39 -20.88 5.24
C ALA A 88 1.06 -20.86 6.61
N GLU A 89 2.37 -20.93 6.62
CA GLU A 89 3.16 -20.64 7.80
C GLU A 89 3.26 -19.14 8.00
N PHE A 90 3.34 -18.69 9.25
CA PHE A 90 3.60 -17.27 9.52
C PHE A 90 4.96 -16.87 8.92
N ARG A 91 4.94 -15.87 8.02
CA ARG A 91 6.13 -15.28 7.39
C ARG A 91 5.94 -13.77 7.25
N GLU A 92 7.05 -13.05 7.24
CA GLU A 92 7.11 -11.59 7.32
C GLU A 92 6.65 -10.87 6.05
N ASN A 93 6.89 -11.45 4.88
CA ASN A 93 6.84 -10.71 3.62
C ASN A 93 5.75 -11.23 2.69
N LEU A 94 4.71 -10.42 2.50
CA LEU A 94 3.74 -10.57 1.42
C LEU A 94 4.25 -9.82 0.18
N ASN A 95 4.79 -10.54 -0.79
CA ASN A 95 5.22 -10.00 -2.08
C ASN A 95 4.07 -10.13 -3.09
N ILE A 96 3.81 -9.06 -3.84
CA ILE A 96 2.72 -8.98 -4.82
C ILE A 96 3.32 -8.54 -6.14
N GLU A 97 3.17 -9.36 -7.17
CA GLU A 97 3.68 -9.07 -8.50
C GLU A 97 2.57 -9.20 -9.54
N PHE A 98 2.26 -8.10 -10.22
CA PHE A 98 1.39 -8.13 -11.40
C PHE A 98 2.19 -8.50 -12.65
N PRO A 99 1.55 -8.95 -13.74
CA PRO A 99 2.22 -9.15 -15.03
C PRO A 99 2.91 -7.86 -15.50
N LYS A 100 4.14 -7.97 -16.05
CA LYS A 100 5.00 -6.82 -16.39
C LYS A 100 4.32 -5.71 -17.20
N ASN A 101 3.43 -6.07 -18.13
CA ASN A 101 2.75 -5.11 -19.01
C ASN A 101 1.36 -4.69 -18.50
N GLN A 102 1.00 -5.05 -17.27
CA GLN A 102 -0.32 -4.83 -16.67
C GLN A 102 -0.21 -4.32 -15.23
N GLN A 103 0.89 -3.62 -14.91
CA GLN A 103 1.10 -3.04 -13.59
C GLN A 103 0.01 -2.01 -13.27
N PRO A 104 -0.59 -2.07 -12.07
CA PRO A 104 -1.39 -0.96 -11.56
C PRO A 104 -0.51 0.25 -11.27
N ILE A 105 -1.11 1.43 -11.30
CA ILE A 105 -0.49 2.68 -10.83
C ILE A 105 -0.29 2.65 -9.32
N PHE A 106 -1.27 2.09 -8.60
CA PHE A 106 -1.26 2.06 -7.14
C PHE A 106 -1.79 0.73 -6.61
N ILE A 107 -1.14 0.23 -5.56
CA ILE A 107 -1.52 -0.99 -4.84
C ILE A 107 -1.64 -0.66 -3.36
N ALA A 108 -2.82 -0.86 -2.78
CA ALA A 108 -3.04 -0.86 -1.35
C ALA A 108 -3.18 -2.29 -0.81
N ARG A 109 -2.70 -2.49 0.41
CA ARG A 109 -2.77 -3.75 1.15
C ARG A 109 -3.47 -3.53 2.47
N GLY A 110 -4.18 -4.53 2.95
CA GLY A 110 -4.86 -4.47 4.24
C GLY A 110 -5.39 -5.82 4.67
N THR A 111 -6.00 -5.84 5.84
CA THR A 111 -6.74 -7.00 6.35
C THR A 111 -8.23 -6.72 6.28
N TYR A 112 -9.00 -7.76 5.97
CA TYR A 112 -10.45 -7.70 6.00
C TYR A 112 -10.92 -7.92 7.44
N TYR A 113 -11.62 -6.94 8.01
CA TYR A 113 -12.11 -6.99 9.38
C TYR A 113 -13.54 -6.45 9.45
N ASN A 114 -14.46 -7.19 10.09
CA ASN A 114 -15.87 -6.78 10.25
C ASN A 114 -16.62 -6.37 8.97
N GLY A 115 -16.28 -6.94 7.81
CA GLY A 115 -16.98 -6.60 6.56
C GLY A 115 -16.36 -5.43 5.80
N GLU A 116 -15.27 -4.84 6.28
CA GLU A 116 -14.58 -3.73 5.65
C GLU A 116 -13.07 -3.99 5.54
N ILE A 117 -12.44 -3.38 4.55
CA ILE A 117 -10.98 -3.42 4.43
C ILE A 117 -10.39 -2.35 5.34
N LYS A 118 -9.61 -2.79 6.32
CA LYS A 118 -8.67 -1.94 7.03
C LYS A 118 -7.38 -1.92 6.23
N ALA A 119 -7.29 -0.97 5.30
CA ALA A 119 -6.03 -0.70 4.63
C ALA A 119 -5.10 -0.03 5.64
N GLU A 120 -3.93 -0.60 5.83
CA GLU A 120 -2.90 -0.05 6.72
C GLU A 120 -1.80 0.53 5.83
N PRO A 121 -2.03 1.72 5.26
CA PRO A 121 -1.15 2.36 4.26
C PRO A 121 0.28 2.57 4.78
N TYR A 122 0.44 2.59 6.09
CA TYR A 122 1.66 2.95 6.79
C TYR A 122 1.88 2.02 8.00
N GLN A 123 1.49 0.75 7.88
CA GLN A 123 1.65 -0.28 8.90
C GLN A 123 3.09 -0.38 9.44
N THR A 124 4.09 0.13 8.69
CA THR A 124 5.50 0.23 9.09
C THR A 124 5.93 1.56 9.73
N LEU A 125 5.09 2.60 9.74
CA LEU A 125 5.45 3.96 10.20
C LEU A 125 4.69 4.41 11.46
N TYR A 126 3.60 3.74 11.80
CA TYR A 126 2.82 4.07 12.98
C TYR A 126 3.11 3.10 14.12
N LEU A 127 3.74 3.65 15.16
CA LEU A 127 3.79 3.11 16.53
C LEU A 127 2.37 2.81 17.00
N GLY A 128 1.95 1.58 16.75
CA GLY A 128 0.62 1.06 17.05
C GLY A 128 0.65 -0.45 16.89
N PHE A 129 1.63 -1.08 17.54
CA PHE A 129 1.84 -2.52 17.54
C PHE A 129 0.56 -3.22 18.00
N THR A 130 -0.26 -3.69 17.06
CA THR A 130 -1.13 -4.82 17.35
C THR A 130 -0.22 -6.04 17.30
N LEU A 131 0.25 -6.40 18.49
CA LEU A 131 0.98 -7.61 18.82
C LEU A 131 0.16 -8.80 18.32
N LEU A 132 0.43 -9.25 17.10
CA LEU A 132 -0.03 -10.57 16.69
C LEU A 132 0.73 -11.59 17.55
N GLY A 133 0.13 -12.71 17.95
CA GLY A 133 0.86 -13.87 18.48
C GLY A 133 1.45 -14.70 17.32
N ASN A 134 2.40 -15.62 17.59
CA ASN A 134 2.59 -16.77 16.70
C ASN A 134 1.47 -17.75 17.04
N GLU A 135 0.27 -17.38 16.64
CA GLU A 135 -0.96 -18.09 16.95
C GLU A 135 -1.60 -18.53 15.64
N SER A 136 -2.20 -19.72 15.67
CA SER A 136 -2.97 -20.14 14.52
C SER A 136 -4.19 -19.25 14.37
N ARG A 137 -4.28 -18.58 13.22
CA ARG A 137 -5.35 -17.62 12.96
C ARG A 137 -5.80 -17.66 11.52
N LYS A 138 -7.07 -17.36 11.32
CA LYS A 138 -7.66 -17.18 10.01
C LYS A 138 -7.71 -15.70 9.71
N GLU A 139 -7.06 -15.30 8.64
CA GLU A 139 -7.08 -13.93 8.13
C GLU A 139 -7.52 -13.92 6.68
N ILE A 140 -8.08 -12.79 6.26
CA ILE A 140 -8.33 -12.52 4.85
C ILE A 140 -7.53 -11.26 4.53
N TYR A 141 -6.44 -11.41 3.80
CA TYR A 141 -5.74 -10.25 3.25
C TYR A 141 -6.52 -9.69 2.07
N SER A 142 -6.46 -8.37 1.88
CA SER A 142 -7.03 -7.69 0.72
C SER A 142 -5.95 -6.89 0.01
N ILE A 143 -5.94 -7.00 -1.31
CA ILE A 143 -5.11 -6.22 -2.22
C ILE A 143 -6.05 -5.42 -3.09
N LYS A 144 -5.98 -4.10 -3.01
CA LYS A 144 -6.67 -3.21 -3.95
C LYS A 144 -5.68 -2.66 -4.95
N ALA A 145 -5.98 -2.80 -6.23
CA ALA A 145 -5.13 -2.35 -7.32
C ALA A 145 -5.89 -1.36 -8.21
N TYR A 146 -5.21 -0.28 -8.57
CA TYR A 146 -5.77 0.87 -9.27
C TYR A 146 -5.00 1.12 -10.57
N TRP A 147 -5.70 1.18 -11.70
CA TRP A 147 -5.17 1.54 -13.02
C TRP A 147 -5.79 2.85 -13.51
N LYS A 148 -5.34 3.35 -14.67
CA LYS A 148 -5.99 4.48 -15.35
C LYS A 148 -7.43 4.16 -15.75
N ASP A 149 -8.17 5.21 -16.05
CA ASP A 149 -9.50 5.18 -16.66
C ASP A 149 -10.56 4.54 -15.74
N GLY A 150 -10.44 4.74 -14.44
CA GLY A 150 -11.41 4.22 -13.45
C GLY A 150 -11.34 2.71 -13.26
N LYS A 151 -10.29 2.05 -13.78
CA LYS A 151 -10.10 0.61 -13.64
C LYS A 151 -9.58 0.26 -12.26
N ARG A 152 -10.28 -0.64 -11.56
CA ARG A 152 -10.02 -1.01 -10.16
C ARG A 152 -10.25 -2.50 -9.96
N ALA A 153 -9.48 -3.14 -9.10
CA ALA A 153 -9.74 -4.51 -8.68
C ALA A 153 -9.37 -4.72 -7.21
N GLU A 154 -10.16 -5.54 -6.53
CA GLU A 154 -9.90 -6.05 -5.21
C GLU A 154 -9.65 -7.56 -5.30
N TYR A 155 -8.55 -8.00 -4.73
CA TYR A 155 -8.22 -9.41 -4.57
C TYR A 155 -8.21 -9.73 -3.09
N ILE A 156 -8.81 -10.85 -2.72
CA ILE A 156 -8.76 -11.36 -1.35
C ILE A 156 -7.90 -12.61 -1.27
N ILE A 157 -7.24 -12.80 -0.14
CA ILE A 157 -6.38 -13.95 0.13
C ILE A 157 -6.75 -14.50 1.50
N PRO A 158 -7.66 -15.48 1.54
CA PRO A 158 -8.05 -16.18 2.75
C PRO A 158 -6.94 -17.15 3.15
N VAL A 159 -6.29 -16.86 4.27
CA VAL A 159 -5.15 -17.64 4.77
C VAL A 159 -5.46 -18.16 6.16
N ASN A 160 -5.28 -19.46 6.34
CA ASN A 160 -5.25 -20.08 7.66
C ASN A 160 -3.79 -20.23 8.06
N ILE A 161 -3.33 -19.24 8.81
CA ILE A 161 -1.96 -19.16 9.30
C ILE A 161 -1.82 -20.22 10.38
N LYS A 162 -0.87 -21.13 10.19
CA LYS A 162 -0.47 -22.10 11.19
C LYS A 162 0.66 -21.53 12.03
N GLU A 163 0.61 -21.86 13.30
CA GLU A 163 1.73 -21.65 14.21
C GLU A 163 2.95 -22.41 13.68
N VAL A 164 4.09 -21.72 13.58
CA VAL A 164 5.31 -22.30 12.99
C VAL A 164 6.06 -23.17 14.00
N SER A 165 6.19 -22.68 15.23
CA SER A 165 6.85 -23.36 16.36
C SER A 165 6.39 -22.74 17.69
N PRO A 166 5.46 -23.36 18.44
CA PRO A 166 5.05 -22.88 19.76
C PRO A 166 6.23 -22.67 20.71
N GLU A 167 7.25 -23.51 20.59
CA GLU A 167 8.49 -23.47 21.37
C GLU A 167 9.41 -22.27 21.07
N LYS A 168 9.03 -21.38 20.14
CA LYS A 168 9.80 -20.18 19.78
C LYS A 168 8.98 -18.89 19.83
N ASN A 169 7.87 -18.89 20.55
CA ASN A 169 6.96 -17.74 20.63
C ASN A 169 7.59 -16.49 21.30
N TYR A 170 8.78 -16.62 21.88
CA TYR A 170 9.58 -15.52 22.45
C TYR A 170 10.58 -14.89 21.48
N LEU A 171 10.83 -15.48 20.29
CA LEU A 171 11.70 -14.86 19.29
C LEU A 171 10.99 -13.69 18.61
N ALA A 172 11.76 -12.72 18.12
CA ALA A 172 11.23 -11.76 17.16
C ALA A 172 10.78 -12.51 15.91
N ARG A 173 9.75 -12.02 15.23
CA ARG A 173 9.32 -12.67 13.99
C ARG A 173 9.97 -12.04 12.79
N ASN A 174 10.23 -10.75 12.87
CA ASN A 174 10.73 -9.96 11.77
C ASN A 174 12.25 -9.75 11.84
N LYS A 175 12.94 -9.96 10.72
CA LYS A 175 14.36 -9.64 10.64
C LYS A 175 14.58 -8.15 10.92
N GLY A 176 15.49 -7.85 11.85
CA GLY A 176 15.78 -6.49 12.31
C GLY A 176 14.95 -6.07 13.53
N TYR A 177 13.94 -6.83 13.93
CA TYR A 177 13.22 -6.63 15.19
C TYR A 177 13.77 -7.53 16.30
N HIS A 178 13.37 -7.20 17.53
CA HIS A 178 13.69 -7.92 18.74
C HIS A 178 12.43 -8.21 19.56
N SER A 179 12.53 -9.20 20.43
CA SER A 179 11.48 -9.52 21.40
C SER A 179 12.07 -9.56 22.79
N LEU A 180 11.30 -9.12 23.78
CA LEU A 180 11.72 -9.07 25.18
C LEU A 180 10.82 -9.96 26.05
N LEU A 181 11.43 -10.91 26.75
CA LEU A 181 10.78 -11.64 27.84
C LEU A 181 11.26 -11.08 29.18
N ILE A 182 10.33 -10.60 29.99
CA ILE A 182 10.53 -10.10 31.34
C ILE A 182 10.06 -11.18 32.31
N VAL A 183 10.91 -11.59 33.23
CA VAL A 183 10.59 -12.61 34.25
C VAL A 183 10.59 -11.96 35.62
N GLY A 184 9.48 -12.05 36.35
CA GLY A 184 9.36 -11.63 37.75
C GLY A 184 9.19 -10.13 38.02
N ASP A 185 9.16 -9.28 36.98
CA ASP A 185 8.93 -7.83 37.10
C ASP A 185 7.59 -7.42 36.47
N THR A 186 6.50 -8.09 36.86
CA THR A 186 5.16 -7.97 36.25
C THR A 186 4.43 -6.68 36.58
N ASP A 187 4.83 -5.97 37.64
CA ASP A 187 4.12 -4.79 38.17
C ASP A 187 4.81 -3.45 37.81
N LYS A 188 6.00 -3.49 37.20
CA LYS A 188 6.70 -2.27 36.76
C LYS A 188 6.44 -2.00 35.28
N ASN A 189 6.20 -0.72 34.95
CA ASN A 189 6.21 -0.24 33.57
C ASN A 189 7.64 -0.17 33.01
N VAL A 190 8.34 -1.32 32.99
CA VAL A 190 9.65 -1.50 32.34
C VAL A 190 9.58 -1.02 30.89
N ILE A 191 8.43 -1.24 30.24
CA ILE A 191 8.18 -0.84 28.86
C ILE A 191 8.22 0.68 28.68
N ASP A 192 7.65 1.46 29.61
CA ASP A 192 7.70 2.93 29.52
C ASP A 192 9.14 3.44 29.68
N GLU A 193 9.93 2.81 30.56
CA GLU A 193 11.33 3.15 30.77
C GLU A 193 12.18 2.81 29.53
N LEU A 194 11.95 1.65 28.91
CA LEU A 194 12.59 1.26 27.65
C LEU A 194 12.25 2.20 26.49
N TYR A 195 11.02 2.73 26.45
CA TYR A 195 10.59 3.70 25.43
C TYR A 195 11.03 5.14 25.72
N SER A 196 11.46 5.45 26.94
CA SER A 196 11.92 6.79 27.33
C SER A 196 13.35 7.13 26.87
N GLU A 197 14.14 6.12 26.46
CA GLU A 197 15.52 6.30 26.02
C GLU A 197 15.61 6.49 24.48
N PRO A 198 16.48 7.38 23.97
CA PRO A 198 16.52 7.82 22.57
C PRO A 198 17.07 6.78 21.57
N LEU A 199 17.09 5.50 21.94
CA LEU A 199 17.62 4.41 21.13
C LEU A 199 16.52 3.38 20.99
N HIS A 200 15.67 3.57 19.98
CA HIS A 200 14.60 2.65 19.68
C HIS A 200 15.16 1.35 19.12
N PHE A 201 15.51 0.47 20.04
CA PHE A 201 15.57 -0.95 19.77
C PHE A 201 14.16 -1.36 19.31
N LEU A 202 14.07 -1.89 18.10
CA LEU A 202 12.78 -2.23 17.50
C LEU A 202 12.21 -3.47 18.17
N PHE A 203 11.37 -3.27 19.19
CA PHE A 203 10.64 -4.36 19.83
C PHE A 203 9.40 -4.70 19.01
N GLU A 204 9.32 -5.93 18.54
CA GLU A 204 8.09 -6.49 17.96
C GLU A 204 7.15 -6.99 19.04
N THR A 205 7.69 -7.62 20.09
CA THR A 205 6.91 -8.11 21.22
C THR A 205 7.64 -7.90 22.54
N SER A 206 6.87 -7.68 23.59
CA SER A 206 7.35 -7.75 24.97
C SER A 206 6.32 -8.51 25.80
N ASN A 207 6.76 -9.50 26.56
CA ASN A 207 5.89 -10.26 27.44
C ASN A 207 6.48 -10.31 28.85
N SER A 208 5.62 -10.30 29.86
CA SER A 208 6.01 -10.43 31.26
C SER A 208 5.35 -11.65 31.88
N LEU A 209 6.16 -12.56 32.42
CA LEU A 209 5.71 -13.81 33.00
C LEU A 209 6.38 -14.06 34.37
N GLY A 210 5.76 -14.84 35.23
CA GLY A 210 6.41 -15.33 36.44
C GLY A 210 7.38 -16.48 36.14
N LEU A 211 8.35 -16.71 37.02
CA LEU A 211 9.40 -17.74 36.89
C LEU A 211 8.82 -19.13 36.70
N LYS A 212 7.73 -19.43 37.39
CA LYS A 212 7.03 -20.70 37.24
C LYS A 212 6.49 -20.85 35.82
N ASP A 213 5.76 -19.84 35.33
CA ASP A 213 5.14 -19.88 34.01
C ASP A 213 6.21 -19.92 32.90
N VAL A 214 7.31 -19.18 33.05
CA VAL A 214 8.42 -19.24 32.08
C VAL A 214 9.05 -20.63 32.04
N ASN A 215 9.27 -21.27 33.18
CA ASN A 215 9.84 -22.61 33.20
C ASN A 215 8.85 -23.70 32.75
N ASP A 216 7.54 -23.47 32.91
CA ASP A 216 6.50 -24.37 32.42
C ASP A 216 6.30 -24.23 30.89
N ILE A 217 6.32 -23.00 30.37
CA ILE A 217 6.03 -22.68 28.95
C ILE A 217 7.30 -22.78 28.08
N TYR A 218 8.44 -22.32 28.59
CA TYR A 218 9.73 -22.22 27.89
C TYR A 218 10.87 -22.89 28.70
N PRO A 219 10.77 -24.20 29.01
CA PRO A 219 11.74 -24.90 29.86
C PRO A 219 13.18 -24.85 29.32
N GLU A 220 13.35 -24.73 28.01
CA GLU A 220 14.64 -24.62 27.34
C GLU A 220 15.39 -23.31 27.64
N LEU A 221 14.69 -22.25 28.08
CA LEU A 221 15.31 -20.99 28.49
C LEU A 221 16.03 -21.10 29.84
N GLN A 222 15.76 -22.15 30.62
CA GLN A 222 16.44 -22.49 31.88
C GLN A 222 16.56 -21.28 32.84
N VAL A 223 15.46 -20.58 33.08
CA VAL A 223 15.47 -19.38 33.94
C VAL A 223 15.49 -19.80 35.40
N LYS A 224 16.47 -19.30 36.17
CA LYS A 224 16.72 -19.74 37.54
C LYS A 224 16.28 -18.74 38.62
N GLU A 225 16.14 -17.48 38.24
CA GLU A 225 16.02 -16.37 39.19
C GLU A 225 15.27 -15.19 38.56
N GLU A 226 14.69 -14.35 39.43
CA GLU A 226 13.92 -13.13 39.09
C GLU A 226 14.55 -11.91 39.79
N PRO A 227 14.55 -10.71 39.17
CA PRO A 227 14.09 -10.46 37.80
C PRO A 227 15.10 -10.97 36.76
N CYS A 228 14.59 -11.36 35.59
CA CYS A 228 15.41 -11.76 34.45
C CYS A 228 14.84 -11.14 33.18
N TYR A 229 15.70 -10.53 32.36
CA TYR A 229 15.33 -9.93 31.09
C TYR A 229 16.05 -10.68 29.98
N ILE A 230 15.29 -11.28 29.06
CA ILE A 230 15.85 -12.06 27.96
C ILE A 230 15.44 -11.42 26.64
N LEU A 231 16.45 -11.05 25.87
CA LEU A 231 16.32 -10.37 24.59
C LEU A 231 16.59 -11.36 23.46
N PHE A 232 15.70 -11.38 22.48
CA PHE A 232 15.76 -12.28 21.34
C PHE A 232 15.79 -11.49 20.03
N ASP A 233 16.52 -12.00 19.04
CA ASP A 233 16.35 -11.63 17.63
C ASP A 233 15.44 -12.65 16.92
N HIS A 234 15.33 -12.55 15.59
CA HIS A 234 14.53 -13.46 14.78
C HIS A 234 15.01 -14.93 14.73
N THR A 235 16.15 -15.25 15.33
CA THR A 235 16.78 -16.57 15.28
C THR A 235 17.13 -17.16 16.64
N LYS A 236 17.45 -16.34 17.64
CA LYS A 236 18.01 -16.81 18.93
C LYS A 236 17.92 -15.75 20.03
N GLU A 237 18.26 -16.19 21.25
CA GLU A 237 18.66 -15.32 22.35
C GLU A 237 19.92 -14.54 21.97
N VAL A 238 19.86 -13.21 22.11
CA VAL A 238 20.99 -12.31 21.84
C VAL A 238 21.57 -11.73 23.12
N PHE A 239 20.77 -11.60 24.17
CA PHE A 239 21.24 -11.07 25.45
C PHE A 239 20.33 -11.49 26.61
N ARG A 240 20.92 -11.59 27.80
CA ARG A 240 20.21 -11.88 29.05
C ARG A 240 20.81 -11.05 30.18
N ALA A 241 19.96 -10.44 30.99
CA ALA A 241 20.34 -9.58 32.10
C ALA A 241 19.55 -9.90 33.38
N ALA A 242 20.17 -9.67 34.53
CA ALA A 242 19.53 -9.80 35.84
C ALA A 242 18.95 -8.45 36.33
N SER A 243 19.13 -7.38 35.56
CA SER A 243 18.63 -6.04 35.89
C SER A 243 18.26 -5.25 34.64
N LEU A 244 17.33 -4.29 34.79
CA LEU A 244 16.97 -3.37 33.73
C LEU A 244 18.14 -2.47 33.31
N GLU A 245 18.99 -2.07 34.26
CA GLU A 245 20.19 -1.26 33.99
C GLU A 245 21.14 -1.97 33.01
N GLU A 246 21.38 -3.28 33.20
CA GLU A 246 22.20 -4.09 32.30
C GLU A 246 21.58 -4.21 30.90
N LEU A 247 20.25 -4.41 30.82
CA LEU A 247 19.53 -4.45 29.55
C LEU A 247 19.66 -3.11 28.80
N LEU A 248 19.39 -1.99 29.48
CA LEU A 248 19.51 -0.65 28.91
C LEU A 248 20.93 -0.35 28.43
N LYS A 249 21.94 -0.77 29.20
CA LYS A 249 23.34 -0.63 28.81
C LYS A 249 23.66 -1.43 27.55
N TYR A 250 23.23 -2.69 27.49
CA TYR A 250 23.43 -3.52 26.29
C TYR A 250 22.77 -2.90 25.07
N MET A 251 21.52 -2.44 25.21
CA MET A 251 20.80 -1.78 24.12
C MET A 251 21.55 -0.53 23.65
N LYS A 252 22.06 0.29 24.56
CA LYS A 252 22.88 1.49 24.23
C LYS A 252 24.13 1.14 23.43
N GLU A 253 24.84 0.10 23.83
CA GLU A 253 26.09 -0.33 23.19
C GLU A 253 25.88 -1.05 21.85
N ASN A 254 24.70 -1.63 21.62
CA ASN A 254 24.40 -2.44 20.44
C ASN A 254 23.35 -1.83 19.50
N THR A 255 22.89 -0.61 19.76
CA THR A 255 22.02 0.11 18.83
C THR A 255 22.80 0.53 17.60
N TYR A 256 22.35 0.07 16.43
CA TYR A 256 22.87 0.58 15.17
C TYR A 256 22.43 2.02 14.99
N SER A 257 23.38 2.92 14.73
CA SER A 257 23.07 4.28 14.29
C SER A 257 23.96 4.66 13.12
N LYS A 258 23.34 5.09 12.03
CA LYS A 258 24.03 5.70 10.91
C LYS A 258 23.39 7.04 10.59
N LYS A 259 24.13 8.12 10.84
CA LYS A 259 23.73 9.46 10.46
C LYS A 259 24.02 9.70 8.99
N SER A 260 23.12 10.38 8.32
CA SER A 260 23.31 10.85 6.95
C SER A 260 22.51 12.12 6.72
N THR A 261 22.93 12.88 5.72
CA THR A 261 22.21 14.07 5.26
C THR A 261 21.53 13.77 3.94
N ILE A 262 20.25 14.12 3.84
CA ILE A 262 19.46 13.99 2.62
C ILE A 262 18.98 15.36 2.21
N GLU A 263 19.49 15.87 1.10
CA GLU A 263 18.98 17.08 0.48
C GLU A 263 18.01 16.73 -0.65
N GLY A 264 16.95 17.52 -0.78
CA GLY A 264 16.01 17.39 -1.88
C GLY A 264 14.84 18.35 -1.79
N LYS A 265 13.89 18.19 -2.69
CA LYS A 265 12.68 19.02 -2.75
C LYS A 265 11.53 18.30 -2.04
N VAL A 266 10.78 19.00 -1.20
CA VAL A 266 9.56 18.45 -0.58
C VAL A 266 8.51 18.28 -1.68
N THR A 267 8.20 17.04 -2.06
CA THR A 267 7.25 16.69 -3.13
C THR A 267 5.86 16.34 -2.60
N LYS A 268 5.77 15.84 -1.37
CA LYS A 268 4.51 15.51 -0.70
C LYS A 268 4.57 15.87 0.78
N LEU A 269 3.45 16.33 1.31
CA LEU A 269 3.27 16.58 2.74
C LEU A 269 1.88 16.12 3.16
N ASP A 270 1.82 15.23 4.16
CA ASP A 270 0.58 14.83 4.83
C ASP A 270 0.74 15.07 6.34
N ARG A 271 0.19 16.18 6.83
CA ARG A 271 0.25 16.54 8.24
C ARG A 271 -0.55 15.58 9.13
N ASN A 272 -1.69 15.08 8.65
CA ASN A 272 -2.55 14.18 9.43
C ASN A 272 -1.86 12.83 9.66
N LEU A 273 -1.03 12.44 8.69
CA LEU A 273 -0.25 11.22 8.73
C LEU A 273 1.24 11.44 9.03
N GLY A 274 1.68 12.62 9.45
CA GLY A 274 3.08 12.82 9.83
C GLY A 274 4.08 12.49 8.71
N VAL A 275 3.64 12.49 7.44
CA VAL A 275 4.45 12.02 6.30
C VAL A 275 5.00 13.21 5.52
N ILE A 276 6.29 13.15 5.22
CA ILE A 276 6.98 14.04 4.30
C ILE A 276 7.68 13.21 3.22
N GLN A 277 7.54 13.61 1.96
CA GLN A 277 8.32 13.06 0.87
C GLN A 277 9.30 14.11 0.35
N VAL A 278 10.57 13.72 0.27
CA VAL A 278 11.66 14.52 -0.29
C VAL A 278 12.17 13.81 -1.53
N ASP A 279 11.94 14.42 -2.69
CA ASP A 279 12.08 13.82 -4.01
C ASP A 279 11.27 12.51 -4.09
N ASP A 280 11.95 11.36 -4.16
CA ASP A 280 11.39 10.01 -4.22
C ASP A 280 11.38 9.28 -2.86
N LYS A 281 11.90 9.91 -1.81
CA LYS A 281 12.08 9.27 -0.49
C LYS A 281 11.03 9.74 0.51
N ILE A 282 10.40 8.78 1.18
CA ILE A 282 9.37 9.02 2.19
C ILE A 282 9.98 8.94 3.59
N PHE A 283 9.55 9.85 4.46
CA PHE A 283 9.94 9.92 5.87
C PHE A 283 8.72 10.24 6.74
N THR A 284 8.87 9.98 8.04
CA THR A 284 7.95 10.48 9.07
C THR A 284 8.60 11.49 9.97
N ALA A 285 7.84 12.53 10.32
CA ALA A 285 8.24 13.54 11.30
C ALA A 285 7.05 13.91 12.19
N ALA A 286 7.32 14.08 13.49
CA ALA A 286 6.33 14.52 14.46
C ALA A 286 6.05 16.03 14.36
N ASP A 287 7.10 16.82 14.09
CA ASP A 287 6.99 18.26 13.86
C ASP A 287 7.34 18.58 12.40
N MET A 288 6.40 19.25 11.73
CA MET A 288 6.51 19.67 10.34
C MET A 288 5.92 21.07 10.13
N GLU A 289 5.71 21.87 11.19
CA GLU A 289 4.97 23.14 11.10
C GLU A 289 5.54 24.08 10.02
N GLU A 290 6.87 24.20 9.94
CA GLU A 290 7.55 25.08 8.99
C GLU A 290 7.78 24.46 7.59
N VAL A 291 7.51 23.16 7.45
CA VAL A 291 7.71 22.43 6.20
C VAL A 291 6.54 22.67 5.25
N LYS A 292 6.87 22.90 3.98
CA LYS A 292 5.91 23.13 2.88
C LYS A 292 6.40 22.43 1.61
N VAL A 293 5.44 21.88 0.86
CA VAL A 293 5.71 21.36 -0.49
C VAL A 293 6.31 22.46 -1.37
N GLY A 294 7.30 22.10 -2.19
CA GLY A 294 8.03 23.06 -3.01
C GLY A 294 9.35 23.54 -2.40
N GLN A 295 9.53 23.41 -1.08
CA GLN A 295 10.79 23.77 -0.42
C GLN A 295 11.93 22.86 -0.85
N LYS A 296 13.14 23.42 -0.95
CA LYS A 296 14.36 22.61 -0.91
C LYS A 296 14.80 22.53 0.54
N ILE A 297 15.01 21.33 1.06
CA ILE A 297 15.39 21.09 2.46
C ILE A 297 16.62 20.17 2.55
N SER A 298 17.27 20.20 3.71
CA SER A 298 18.25 19.22 4.16
C SER A 298 17.70 18.52 5.39
N LEU A 299 17.55 17.20 5.32
CA LEU A 299 17.20 16.35 6.43
C LEU A 299 18.46 15.74 7.04
N GLU A 300 18.66 15.94 8.34
CA GLU A 300 19.57 15.11 9.11
C GLU A 300 18.80 13.88 9.57
N VAL A 301 19.17 12.72 9.03
CA VAL A 301 18.46 11.46 9.32
C VAL A 301 19.38 10.48 10.03
N ILE A 302 18.83 9.81 11.03
CA ILE A 302 19.46 8.70 11.72
C ILE A 302 18.76 7.41 11.32
N GLN A 303 19.50 6.51 10.69
CA GLN A 303 19.06 5.14 10.46
C GLN A 303 19.33 4.33 11.73
N LEU A 304 18.27 3.83 12.36
CA LEU A 304 18.35 3.09 13.63
C LEU A 304 18.39 1.57 13.43
N ASN A 305 18.23 1.11 12.19
CA ASN A 305 18.26 -0.31 11.87
C ASN A 305 18.87 -0.58 10.49
N LYS A 306 19.87 -1.46 10.42
CA LYS A 306 20.55 -1.82 9.16
C LYS A 306 19.72 -2.75 8.26
N ASP A 307 18.86 -3.57 8.87
CA ASP A 307 18.04 -4.57 8.19
C ASP A 307 16.69 -3.99 7.74
N ILE A 308 16.29 -2.85 8.33
CA ILE A 308 15.02 -2.16 8.05
C ILE A 308 15.34 -0.75 7.53
N PRO A 309 15.60 -0.60 6.20
CA PRO A 309 16.15 0.63 5.63
C PRO A 309 15.20 1.83 5.65
N TYR A 310 13.91 1.62 5.89
CA TYR A 310 12.89 2.67 6.04
C TYR A 310 12.70 3.12 7.50
N TYR A 311 13.31 2.45 8.47
CA TYR A 311 13.30 2.88 9.87
C TYR A 311 14.35 3.97 10.11
N ARG A 312 13.96 5.21 9.78
CA ARG A 312 14.77 6.41 9.90
C ARG A 312 14.01 7.44 10.73
N ALA A 313 14.70 8.06 11.68
CA ALA A 313 14.20 9.25 12.36
C ALA A 313 14.83 10.49 11.74
N ILE A 314 14.04 11.55 11.64
CA ILE A 314 14.53 12.89 11.29
C ILE A 314 14.98 13.55 12.59
N GLU A 315 16.27 13.89 12.69
CA GLU A 315 16.82 14.63 13.84
C GLU A 315 16.63 16.13 13.65
N ASN A 316 16.76 16.62 12.41
CA ASN A 316 16.65 18.04 12.10
C ASN A 316 16.18 18.26 10.65
N ILE A 317 15.41 19.33 10.44
CA ILE A 317 14.93 19.78 9.14
C ILE A 317 15.42 21.20 8.91
N ASN A 318 16.34 21.37 7.95
CA ASN A 318 16.86 22.68 7.58
C ASN A 318 16.25 23.12 6.24
N VAL A 319 15.53 24.24 6.23
CA VAL A 319 15.00 24.83 4.99
C VAL A 319 16.14 25.55 4.25
N ILE A 320 16.53 25.02 3.10
CA ILE A 320 17.57 25.61 2.23
C ILE A 320 16.95 26.70 1.35
N LYS A 321 15.76 26.43 0.79
CA LYS A 321 15.03 27.36 -0.09
C LYS A 321 13.54 27.29 0.22
N ALA A 322 12.95 28.45 0.53
CA ALA A 322 11.51 28.62 0.70
C ALA A 322 10.74 28.32 -0.61
N PRO A 323 9.46 27.91 -0.54
CA PRO A 323 8.67 27.71 -1.74
C PRO A 323 8.26 29.07 -2.31
N ASP A 324 7.91 29.14 -3.59
CA ASP A 324 7.36 30.38 -4.13
C ASP A 324 5.97 30.65 -3.54
N THR A 325 5.79 31.88 -3.04
CA THR A 325 4.54 32.28 -2.36
C THR A 325 3.32 32.34 -3.29
N VAL A 326 3.49 32.25 -4.62
CA VAL A 326 2.35 32.12 -5.55
C VAL A 326 1.48 30.91 -5.19
N PHE A 327 2.07 29.83 -4.68
CA PHE A 327 1.37 28.61 -4.27
C PHE A 327 0.66 28.74 -2.91
N SER A 328 0.81 29.87 -2.22
CA SER A 328 0.08 30.16 -0.97
C SER A 328 -1.23 30.92 -1.18
N ALA A 329 -1.60 31.22 -2.43
CA ALA A 329 -2.82 31.97 -2.71
C ALA A 329 -4.08 31.12 -2.46
N ALA A 330 -5.03 31.66 -1.70
CA ALA A 330 -6.27 30.97 -1.34
C ALA A 330 -7.11 30.49 -2.53
N LYS A 331 -6.93 31.10 -3.72
CA LYS A 331 -7.63 30.68 -4.94
C LYS A 331 -7.31 29.26 -5.40
N TRP A 332 -6.17 28.71 -4.96
CA TRP A 332 -5.74 27.35 -5.33
C TRP A 332 -6.34 26.27 -4.45
N LEU A 333 -6.77 26.64 -3.24
CA LEU A 333 -7.18 25.69 -2.22
C LEU A 333 -8.50 25.02 -2.61
N ALA A 334 -8.68 23.78 -2.14
CA ALA A 334 -9.98 23.14 -2.15
C ALA A 334 -10.92 23.86 -1.18
N LYS A 335 -12.22 23.82 -1.44
CA LYS A 335 -13.25 24.33 -0.53
C LYS A 335 -13.71 23.27 0.46
N ASP A 336 -13.71 22.01 0.04
CA ASP A 336 -14.07 20.86 0.86
C ASP A 336 -12.80 20.17 1.39
N ALA A 337 -12.75 19.95 2.71
CA ALA A 337 -11.63 19.30 3.39
C ALA A 337 -11.43 17.83 2.99
N GLU A 338 -12.44 17.21 2.39
CA GLU A 338 -12.37 15.86 1.84
C GLU A 338 -12.01 15.83 0.34
N LYS A 339 -11.75 17.00 -0.25
CA LYS A 339 -11.40 17.15 -1.66
C LYS A 339 -10.04 17.80 -1.83
N VAL A 340 -9.56 17.78 -3.07
CA VAL A 340 -8.37 18.50 -3.50
C VAL A 340 -8.66 19.33 -4.75
N SER A 341 -7.87 20.38 -4.94
CA SER A 341 -7.82 21.19 -6.16
C SER A 341 -6.50 20.96 -6.88
N ILE A 342 -6.50 21.06 -8.21
CA ILE A 342 -5.33 20.83 -9.04
C ILE A 342 -5.01 22.08 -9.86
N LEU A 343 -3.73 22.45 -9.90
CA LEU A 343 -3.17 23.36 -10.91
C LEU A 343 -2.22 22.55 -11.80
N ALA A 344 -2.56 22.42 -13.08
CA ALA A 344 -1.74 21.78 -14.11
C ALA A 344 -1.12 22.86 -15.01
N ILE A 345 0.20 22.86 -15.10
CA ILE A 345 0.99 23.79 -15.91
C ILE A 345 1.76 23.00 -16.97
N GLY A 346 1.85 23.56 -18.18
CA GLY A 346 2.74 23.06 -19.21
C GLY A 346 2.11 23.05 -20.61
N PRO A 347 2.82 22.47 -21.59
CA PRO A 347 2.39 22.48 -22.98
C PRO A 347 1.05 21.76 -23.16
N SER A 348 0.29 22.12 -24.21
CA SER A 348 -1.03 21.55 -24.48
C SER A 348 -1.02 20.01 -24.56
N ALA A 349 0.07 19.43 -25.07
CA ALA A 349 0.24 17.98 -25.14
C ALA A 349 0.22 17.29 -23.75
N PHE A 350 0.74 17.95 -22.72
CA PHE A 350 0.70 17.47 -21.35
C PHE A 350 -0.66 17.77 -20.69
N THR A 351 -1.22 18.96 -20.92
CA THR A 351 -2.42 19.42 -20.22
C THR A 351 -3.73 18.86 -20.78
N GLU A 352 -3.72 18.23 -21.96
CA GLU A 352 -4.93 17.69 -22.61
C GLU A 352 -5.68 16.68 -21.71
N GLN A 353 -4.96 15.83 -20.99
CA GLN A 353 -5.52 14.85 -20.06
C GLN A 353 -6.32 15.45 -18.89
N PHE A 354 -6.15 16.74 -18.61
CA PHE A 354 -6.86 17.47 -17.54
C PHE A 354 -8.14 18.17 -18.03
N LYS A 355 -8.36 18.29 -19.35
CA LYS A 355 -9.56 18.94 -19.89
C LYS A 355 -10.81 18.08 -19.80
N SER A 356 -10.63 16.76 -19.80
CA SER A 356 -11.71 15.78 -19.67
C SER A 356 -11.20 14.55 -18.93
N PRO A 357 -10.80 14.71 -17.65
CA PRO A 357 -10.24 13.61 -16.88
C PRO A 357 -11.31 12.56 -16.62
N ASN A 358 -10.86 11.31 -16.43
CA ASN A 358 -11.75 10.25 -16.02
C ASN A 358 -12.37 10.58 -14.65
N LYS A 359 -13.71 10.54 -14.56
CA LYS A 359 -14.44 10.96 -13.35
C LYS A 359 -14.12 10.10 -12.13
N GLU A 360 -13.87 8.81 -12.31
CA GLU A 360 -13.55 7.92 -11.19
C GLU A 360 -12.14 8.16 -10.68
N ASP A 361 -11.18 8.40 -11.58
CA ASP A 361 -9.79 8.71 -11.19
C ASP A 361 -9.68 10.06 -10.46
N PHE A 362 -10.54 11.01 -10.81
CA PHE A 362 -10.54 12.38 -10.29
C PHE A 362 -11.72 12.66 -9.34
N LYS A 363 -12.39 11.63 -8.79
CA LYS A 363 -13.63 11.82 -8.00
C LYS A 363 -13.46 12.67 -6.74
N LEU A 364 -12.24 12.75 -6.21
CA LEU A 364 -11.88 13.58 -5.05
C LEU A 364 -11.32 14.95 -5.45
N VAL A 365 -11.26 15.26 -6.75
CA VAL A 365 -10.83 16.55 -7.27
C VAL A 365 -12.05 17.43 -7.50
N GLU A 366 -12.10 18.58 -6.85
CA GLU A 366 -13.22 19.52 -6.98
C GLU A 366 -13.00 20.55 -8.10
N ASN A 367 -11.76 20.95 -8.35
CA ASN A 367 -11.40 21.96 -9.34
C ASN A 367 -10.06 21.61 -10.01
N ILE A 368 -9.97 21.92 -11.30
CA ILE A 368 -8.75 21.78 -12.08
C ILE A 368 -8.55 23.07 -12.86
N GLU A 369 -7.48 23.78 -12.54
CA GLU A 369 -7.03 24.94 -13.31
C GLU A 369 -5.87 24.52 -14.23
N ILE A 370 -5.98 24.88 -15.51
CA ILE A 370 -4.99 24.56 -16.53
C ILE A 370 -4.37 25.85 -17.02
N GLN A 371 -3.03 25.92 -17.03
CA GLN A 371 -2.28 27.05 -17.55
C GLN A 371 -1.15 26.56 -18.43
N GLU A 372 -0.82 27.29 -19.50
CA GLU A 372 0.38 26.96 -20.29
C GLU A 372 1.65 27.36 -19.53
N THR A 373 1.60 28.48 -18.82
CA THR A 373 2.72 29.01 -18.05
C THR A 373 2.25 29.67 -16.76
N LEU A 374 3.05 29.58 -15.70
CA LEU A 374 2.83 30.33 -14.46
C LEU A 374 4.06 31.20 -14.15
N THR A 375 3.85 32.52 -14.02
CA THR A 375 4.90 33.43 -13.54
C THR A 375 4.97 33.40 -12.02
N LEU A 376 6.15 33.06 -11.50
CA LEU A 376 6.52 33.09 -10.10
C LEU A 376 6.75 34.51 -9.60
N LYS A 377 6.76 34.73 -8.28
CA LYS A 377 6.99 36.08 -7.73
C LYS A 377 8.38 36.64 -8.03
N ASN A 378 9.36 35.77 -8.21
CA ASN A 378 10.71 36.16 -8.60
C ASN A 378 10.84 36.50 -10.11
N GLY A 379 9.74 36.40 -10.88
CA GLY A 379 9.71 36.67 -12.31
C GLY A 379 10.08 35.49 -13.21
N GLU A 380 10.50 34.35 -12.62
CA GLU A 380 10.71 33.11 -13.38
C GLU A 380 9.35 32.56 -13.86
N ALA A 381 9.34 31.89 -15.00
CA ALA A 381 8.14 31.25 -15.53
C ALA A 381 8.29 29.73 -15.48
N ILE A 382 7.29 29.06 -14.92
CA ILE A 382 7.13 27.62 -15.09
C ILE A 382 6.48 27.41 -16.43
N THR A 383 7.18 26.73 -17.33
CA THR A 383 6.71 26.44 -18.71
C THR A 383 6.69 24.94 -19.01
N ASP A 384 7.44 24.15 -18.24
CA ASP A 384 7.46 22.70 -18.34
C ASP A 384 6.25 22.06 -17.63
N ALA A 385 6.05 20.77 -17.88
CA ALA A 385 5.01 19.98 -17.23
C ALA A 385 5.16 20.03 -15.71
N ALA A 386 4.13 20.50 -15.03
CA ALA A 386 4.07 20.53 -13.58
C ALA A 386 2.63 20.43 -13.11
N VAL A 387 2.43 19.73 -12.01
CA VAL A 387 1.14 19.53 -11.35
C VAL A 387 1.30 19.85 -9.88
N TYR A 388 0.36 20.62 -9.37
CA TYR A 388 0.29 21.03 -7.99
C TYR A 388 -1.09 20.65 -7.44
N VAL A 389 -1.11 19.97 -6.30
CA VAL A 389 -2.35 19.51 -5.66
C VAL A 389 -2.48 20.17 -4.29
N PHE A 390 -3.62 20.80 -4.08
CA PHE A 390 -3.94 21.60 -2.90
C PHE A 390 -5.10 20.96 -2.14
N ASN A 391 -5.00 20.89 -0.82
CA ASN A 391 -6.16 20.63 0.03
C ASN A 391 -6.82 21.97 0.41
N ASP A 392 -7.64 21.97 1.46
CA ASP A 392 -8.33 23.14 2.00
C ASP A 392 -7.41 24.15 2.69
N LYS A 393 -6.13 23.81 2.90
CA LYS A 393 -5.19 24.60 3.73
C LYS A 393 -3.92 25.00 2.98
N GLU A 394 -3.37 24.11 2.16
CA GLU A 394 -2.04 24.28 1.56
C GLU A 394 -1.80 23.40 0.32
N LEU A 395 -0.64 23.62 -0.30
CA LEU A 395 -0.07 22.70 -1.30
C LEU A 395 0.42 21.43 -0.60
N VAL A 396 -0.11 20.28 -0.99
CA VAL A 396 0.16 18.98 -0.34
C VAL A 396 0.89 17.99 -1.24
N PHE A 397 0.91 18.22 -2.55
CA PHE A 397 1.67 17.39 -3.48
C PHE A 397 2.07 18.17 -4.74
N GLN A 398 3.23 17.80 -5.30
CA GLN A 398 3.67 18.28 -6.61
C GLN A 398 4.40 17.18 -7.39
N THR A 399 4.26 17.21 -8.71
CA THR A 399 4.91 16.29 -9.64
C THR A 399 4.98 16.90 -11.03
N ASP A 400 5.84 16.40 -11.91
CA ASP A 400 5.84 16.65 -13.36
C ASP A 400 5.24 15.48 -14.16
N GLU A 401 4.97 14.35 -13.50
CA GLU A 401 4.43 13.13 -14.10
C GLU A 401 2.95 12.92 -13.76
N PHE A 402 2.12 12.65 -14.78
CA PHE A 402 0.70 12.36 -14.60
C PHE A 402 0.43 11.08 -13.81
N ASP A 403 1.25 10.05 -13.99
CA ASP A 403 1.04 8.76 -13.32
C ASP A 403 1.32 8.88 -11.82
N GLN A 404 2.25 9.76 -11.43
CA GLN A 404 2.49 10.09 -10.02
C GLN A 404 1.35 10.90 -9.41
N LEU A 405 0.70 11.78 -10.19
CA LEU A 405 -0.54 12.44 -9.75
C LEU A 405 -1.63 11.39 -9.48
N LEU A 406 -1.86 10.48 -10.41
CA LEU A 406 -2.87 9.43 -10.23
C LEU A 406 -2.55 8.56 -9.01
N ASN A 407 -1.28 8.16 -8.85
CA ASN A 407 -0.82 7.45 -7.67
C ASN A 407 -1.16 8.19 -6.37
N TYR A 408 -0.87 9.50 -6.31
CA TYR A 408 -1.21 10.34 -5.17
C TYR A 408 -2.73 10.40 -4.93
N LEU A 409 -3.55 10.58 -5.96
CA LEU A 409 -5.01 10.65 -5.83
C LEU A 409 -5.61 9.33 -5.35
N PHE A 410 -5.09 8.20 -5.81
CA PHE A 410 -5.55 6.86 -5.40
C PHE A 410 -5.13 6.55 -3.97
N GLU A 411 -3.93 6.96 -3.58
CA GLU A 411 -3.49 6.89 -2.20
C GLU A 411 -4.36 7.76 -1.30
N PHE A 412 -4.59 9.03 -1.68
CA PHE A 412 -5.46 9.96 -0.96
C PHE A 412 -6.86 9.37 -0.73
N GLU A 413 -7.46 8.77 -1.78
CA GLU A 413 -8.73 8.06 -1.68
C GLU A 413 -8.70 6.93 -0.65
N MET A 414 -7.68 6.08 -0.70
CA MET A 414 -7.56 4.95 0.21
C MET A 414 -7.33 5.36 1.66
N LEU A 415 -6.74 6.54 1.88
CA LEU A 415 -6.45 7.11 3.19
C LEU A 415 -7.63 7.85 3.83
N MET A 416 -8.69 8.13 3.07
CA MET A 416 -9.81 8.92 3.56
C MET A 416 -10.44 8.38 4.86
N PRO A 417 -10.72 7.06 5.02
CA PRO A 417 -11.29 6.55 6.27
C PRO A 417 -10.41 6.86 7.49
N ALA A 418 -9.10 6.57 7.40
CA ALA A 418 -8.15 6.83 8.48
C ALA A 418 -8.03 8.32 8.83
N ARG A 419 -8.13 9.20 7.84
CA ARG A 419 -8.11 10.65 8.05
C ARG A 419 -9.36 11.17 8.75
N LYS A 420 -10.54 10.61 8.45
CA LYS A 420 -11.80 10.96 9.15
C LYS A 420 -11.74 10.57 10.62
N GLU A 421 -11.27 9.36 10.92
CA GLU A 421 -11.13 8.86 12.29
C GLU A 421 -10.19 9.75 13.14
N ARG A 422 -9.07 10.20 12.57
CA ARG A 422 -8.09 11.05 13.29
C ARG A 422 -8.54 12.50 13.49
N ASN A 423 -9.34 13.04 12.57
CA ASN A 423 -9.80 14.42 12.63
C ASN A 423 -11.05 14.60 13.52
N GLY A 424 -11.62 13.53 14.08
CA GLY A 424 -12.82 13.61 14.90
C GLY A 424 -14.04 14.12 14.13
N LEU A 425 -14.19 13.71 12.87
CA LEU A 425 -15.40 13.91 12.08
C LEU A 425 -16.43 12.80 12.33
#